data_AF-A0A7W9LEQ2-F1
#
_entry.id   AF-A0A7W9LEQ2-F1
#
_cell.length_a   1.000
_cell.length_b   1.000
_cell.length_c   1.000
_cell.angle_alpha   90.00
_cell.angle_beta   90.00
_cell.angle_gamma   90.00
#
_symmetry.space_group_name_H-M   'P 1'
#
loop_
_entity.id
_entity.type
_entity.pdbx_description
1 polymer ?
#
loop_
_entity_poly.entity_id
_entity_poly.type
_entity_poly.pdbx_seq_one_letter_code
_entity_poly.pdbx_strand_id
1 'polypeptide(L)'
;MEPLAHVDEHGFARAQVTASWGAVGTVVAAVALDVDGYELYGRFNAAGQVWRQVTAIQGGDTTATFSPLPVNQQWVFKVSCRHLAPVSA
;
A
#
# COMPACT_ATOMS: atom_id res chain seq x y z
N MET A 1 27.20 -10.44 -3.26
CA MET A 1 26.61 -9.11 -3.05
C MET A 1 25.12 -9.26 -3.18
N GLU A 2 24.37 -8.98 -2.13
CA GLU A 2 22.91 -8.83 -2.25
C GLU A 2 22.64 -7.59 -3.13
N PRO A 3 21.73 -7.65 -4.11
CA PRO A 3 21.33 -6.47 -4.86
C PRO A 3 20.80 -5.43 -3.87
N LEU A 4 21.37 -4.21 -3.89
CA LEU A 4 20.87 -3.09 -3.10
C LEU A 4 19.37 -2.92 -3.40
N ALA A 5 18.51 -2.81 -2.38
CA ALA A 5 17.05 -2.83 -2.46
C ALA A 5 16.40 -1.75 -3.39
N HIS A 6 17.23 -0.96 -4.07
CA HIS A 6 16.87 0.17 -4.90
C HIS A 6 17.49 0.08 -6.30
N VAL A 7 18.00 -1.06 -6.76
CA VAL A 7 18.49 -1.22 -8.15
C VAL A 7 17.72 -2.31 -8.87
N ASP A 8 17.31 -2.05 -10.10
CA ASP A 8 16.67 -3.08 -10.94
C ASP A 8 17.68 -4.06 -11.55
N GLU A 9 17.18 -5.02 -12.33
CA GLU A 9 18.00 -6.07 -12.98
C GLU A 9 19.09 -5.53 -13.93
N HIS A 10 19.02 -4.25 -14.29
CA HIS A 10 19.99 -3.54 -15.14
C HIS A 10 20.89 -2.58 -14.34
N GLY A 11 20.75 -2.53 -13.01
CA GLY A 11 21.56 -1.67 -12.14
C GLY A 11 21.12 -0.20 -12.08
N PHE A 12 19.88 0.13 -12.52
CA PHE A 12 19.36 1.50 -12.39
C PHE A 12 18.66 1.73 -11.05
N ALA A 13 18.94 2.88 -10.44
CA ALA A 13 18.28 3.30 -9.22
C ALA A 13 16.77 3.41 -9.41
N ARG A 14 16.01 2.74 -8.54
CA ARG A 14 14.55 2.78 -8.46
C ARG A 14 14.15 3.52 -7.19
N ALA A 15 13.08 4.30 -7.29
CA ALA A 15 12.54 4.97 -6.14
C ALA A 15 11.82 3.98 -5.22
N GLN A 16 11.78 4.30 -3.93
CA GLN A 16 11.02 3.61 -2.92
C GLN A 16 10.09 4.62 -2.24
N VAL A 17 8.93 4.15 -1.79
CA VAL A 17 8.05 4.91 -0.90
C VAL A 17 7.80 4.10 0.37
N THR A 18 7.81 4.79 1.51
CA THR A 18 7.29 4.29 2.77
C THR A 18 6.07 5.15 3.12
N ALA A 19 4.89 4.55 3.15
CA ALA A 19 3.64 5.22 3.49
C ALA A 19 3.22 4.79 4.91
N SER A 20 2.72 5.74 5.69
CA SER A 20 2.13 5.51 7.00
C SER A 20 0.74 6.14 7.09
N TRP A 21 -0.14 5.53 7.90
CA TRP A 21 -1.52 5.99 8.12
C TRP A 21 -1.97 5.71 9.56
N GLY A 22 -3.15 6.23 9.92
CA GLY A 22 -3.80 5.91 11.18
C GLY A 22 -4.61 4.62 11.08
N ALA A 23 -4.67 3.85 12.16
CA ALA A 23 -5.49 2.64 12.22
C ALA A 23 -6.99 2.95 12.01
N VAL A 24 -7.66 2.14 11.19
CA VAL A 24 -9.11 2.20 10.99
C VAL A 24 -9.77 1.29 12.03
N GLY A 25 -10.43 1.87 13.03
CA GLY A 25 -11.11 1.11 14.08
C GLY A 25 -12.64 1.08 13.99
N THR A 26 -13.24 1.94 13.16
CA THR A 26 -14.71 2.07 13.06
C THR A 26 -15.15 2.39 11.63
N VAL A 27 -16.33 1.89 11.26
CA VAL A 27 -17.05 2.32 10.05
C VAL A 27 -18.02 3.45 10.41
N VAL A 28 -18.50 4.19 9.40
CA VAL A 28 -19.66 5.10 9.53
C VAL A 28 -20.77 4.36 10.28
N ALA A 29 -21.27 4.96 11.37
CA ALA A 29 -22.17 4.37 12.38
C ALA A 29 -21.52 3.61 13.57
N ALA A 30 -20.22 3.82 13.84
CA ALA A 30 -19.52 3.35 15.05
C ALA A 30 -19.52 1.82 15.25
N VAL A 31 -19.76 1.06 14.18
CA VAL A 31 -19.57 -0.38 14.18
C VAL A 31 -18.07 -0.66 14.18
N ALA A 32 -17.61 -1.44 15.17
CA ALA A 32 -16.23 -1.87 15.25
C ALA A 32 -15.89 -2.70 14.00
N LEU A 33 -14.81 -2.32 13.33
CA LEU A 33 -14.30 -3.07 12.19
C LEU A 33 -13.13 -3.93 12.65
N ASP A 34 -13.26 -5.25 12.48
CA ASP A 34 -12.11 -6.13 12.60
C ASP A 34 -11.30 -6.06 11.30
N VAL A 35 -10.08 -5.53 11.41
CA VAL A 35 -9.18 -5.26 10.29
C VAL A 35 -8.05 -6.28 10.34
N ASP A 36 -7.98 -7.16 9.36
CA ASP A 36 -6.90 -8.14 9.19
C ASP A 36 -5.73 -7.64 8.35
N GLY A 37 -5.82 -6.40 7.86
CA GLY A 37 -4.73 -5.77 7.15
C GLY A 37 -5.15 -4.59 6.30
N TYR A 38 -4.17 -4.10 5.54
CA TYR A 38 -4.33 -2.95 4.68
C TYR A 38 -3.71 -3.21 3.31
N GLU A 39 -4.30 -2.58 2.30
CA GLU A 39 -3.82 -2.59 0.93
C GLU A 39 -3.41 -1.18 0.54
N LEU A 40 -2.16 -1.04 0.08
CA LEU A 40 -1.67 0.20 -0.49
C LEU A 40 -1.88 0.15 -2.00
N TYR A 41 -2.57 1.15 -2.52
CA TYR A 41 -2.79 1.32 -3.94
C TYR A 41 -1.98 2.52 -4.45
N GLY A 42 -1.41 2.37 -5.63
CA GLY A 42 -0.65 3.42 -6.31
C GLY A 42 -1.08 3.58 -7.76
N ARG A 43 -0.89 4.79 -8.28
CA ARG A 43 -0.94 5.08 -9.72
C ARG A 43 -0.12 6.33 -10.04
N PHE A 44 0.19 6.54 -11.32
CA PHE A 44 0.72 7.82 -11.77
C PHE A 44 -0.29 8.95 -11.54
N ASN A 45 0.23 10.12 -11.18
CA ASN A 45 -0.55 11.35 -11.02
C ASN A 45 -0.92 11.96 -12.38
N ALA A 46 -1.69 11.21 -13.17
CA ALA A 46 -2.20 11.64 -14.46
C ALA A 46 -3.67 11.21 -14.63
N ALA A 47 -4.41 11.94 -15.47
CA ALA A 47 -5.79 11.63 -15.79
C ALA A 47 -5.92 10.24 -16.46
N GLY A 48 -7.00 9.51 -16.16
CA GLY A 48 -7.28 8.20 -16.74
C GLY A 48 -6.44 7.02 -16.23
N GLN A 49 -5.47 7.26 -15.34
CA GLN A 49 -4.64 6.20 -14.78
C GLN A 49 -5.41 5.33 -13.79
N VAL A 50 -5.24 4.02 -13.89
CA VAL A 50 -5.91 3.01 -13.07
C VAL A 50 -5.16 2.80 -11.76
N TRP A 51 -5.89 2.72 -10.65
CA TRP A 51 -5.35 2.33 -9.35
C TRP A 51 -4.94 0.86 -9.38
N ARG A 52 -3.71 0.56 -8.99
CA ARG A 52 -3.21 -0.80 -8.82
C ARG A 52 -2.79 -1.00 -7.38
N GLN A 53 -3.10 -2.17 -6.82
CA GLN A 53 -2.51 -2.58 -5.55
C GLN A 53 -0.99 -2.70 -5.77
N VAL A 54 -0.22 -2.00 -4.95
CA VAL A 54 1.26 -2.01 -5.00
C VAL A 54 1.85 -2.89 -3.90
N THR A 55 1.22 -2.94 -2.73
CA THR A 55 1.57 -3.86 -1.66
C THR A 55 0.37 -4.06 -0.73
N ALA A 56 0.43 -5.08 0.12
CA ALA A 56 -0.52 -5.31 1.19
C ALA A 56 0.22 -5.79 2.44
N ILE A 57 -0.27 -5.35 3.59
CA ILE A 57 0.22 -5.74 4.91
C ILE A 57 -0.90 -6.44 5.67
N GLN A 58 -0.51 -7.32 6.59
CA GLN A 58 -1.42 -8.08 7.44
C GLN A 58 -1.43 -7.52 8.86
N GLY A 59 -2.50 -7.78 9.59
CA GLY A 59 -2.69 -7.36 10.96
C GLY A 59 -2.87 -5.85 11.13
N GLY A 60 -2.49 -5.36 12.31
CA GLY A 60 -2.66 -3.97 12.73
C GLY A 60 -1.54 -3.03 12.29
N ASP A 61 -0.60 -3.48 11.46
CA ASP A 61 0.46 -2.62 10.95
C ASP A 61 -0.13 -1.44 10.18
N THR A 62 0.45 -0.25 10.35
CA THR A 62 -0.02 0.98 9.69
C THR A 62 1.05 1.64 8.83
N THR A 63 2.05 0.87 8.43
CA THR A 63 3.15 1.32 7.58
C THR A 63 3.43 0.27 6.52
N ALA A 64 3.61 0.69 5.27
CA ALA A 64 4.02 -0.19 4.18
C ALA A 64 5.08 0.48 3.30
N THR A 65 6.02 -0.33 2.84
CA THR A 65 7.07 0.07 1.91
C THR A 65 6.85 -0.58 0.56
N PHE A 66 6.97 0.21 -0.51
CA PHE A 66 6.89 -0.28 -1.88
C PHE A 66 8.08 0.19 -2.72
N SER A 67 8.65 -0.77 -3.44
CA SER A 67 9.72 -0.63 -4.43
C SER A 67 9.53 -1.77 -5.45
N PRO A 68 9.86 -1.58 -6.75
CA PRO A 68 10.42 -0.38 -7.35
C PRO A 68 9.37 0.61 -7.86
N LEU A 69 9.68 1.90 -7.78
CA LEU A 69 8.96 2.97 -8.48
C LEU A 69 9.84 3.58 -9.58
N PRO A 70 9.27 3.90 -10.77
CA PRO A 70 9.96 4.70 -11.77
C PRO A 70 10.37 6.07 -11.22
N VAL A 71 11.62 6.44 -11.45
CA VAL A 71 12.14 7.78 -11.12
C VAL A 71 11.58 8.84 -12.08
N ASN A 72 11.61 10.11 -11.65
CA ASN A 72 11.10 11.27 -12.42
C ASN A 72 9.61 11.20 -12.79
N GLN A 73 8.82 10.45 -12.03
CA GLN A 73 7.36 10.35 -12.21
C GLN A 73 6.66 10.72 -10.91
N GLN A 74 5.54 11.44 -11.02
CA GLN A 74 4.68 11.71 -9.88
C GLN A 74 3.69 10.56 -9.67
N TRP A 75 3.59 10.12 -8.44
CA TRP A 75 2.68 9.08 -8.00
C TRP A 75 1.72 9.61 -6.95
N VAL A 76 0.53 9.04 -6.92
CA VAL A 76 -0.45 9.22 -5.85
C VAL A 76 -0.76 7.86 -5.24
N PHE A 77 -1.00 7.86 -3.93
CA PHE A 77 -1.26 6.66 -3.15
C PHE A 77 -2.58 6.79 -2.39
N LYS A 78 -3.23 5.65 -2.15
CA LYS A 78 -4.36 5.54 -1.22
C LYS A 78 -4.27 4.21 -0.48
N VAL A 79 -4.77 4.19 0.75
CA VAL A 79 -4.88 2.98 1.57
C VAL A 79 -6.33 2.52 1.62
N SER A 80 -6.54 1.21 1.61
CA SER A 80 -7.82 0.58 1.93
C SER A 80 -7.61 -0.43 3.07
N CYS A 81 -8.56 -0.51 4.00
CA CYS A 81 -8.57 -1.57 5.00
C CYS A 81 -9.24 -2.81 4.41
N ARG A 82 -8.74 -3.98 4.78
CA ARG A 82 -9.43 -5.25 4.56
C ARG A 82 -10.20 -5.62 5.81
N HIS A 83 -11.39 -6.18 5.61
CA HIS A 83 -12.26 -6.63 6.67
C HIS A 83 -12.29 -8.15 6.68
N LEU A 84 -12.20 -8.75 7.86
CA LEU A 84 -12.52 -10.16 8.05
C LEU A 84 -14.03 -10.36 7.88
N ALA A 85 -14.44 -11.09 6.84
CA ALA A 85 -15.83 -11.56 6.77
C ALA A 85 -16.16 -12.31 8.07
N PRO A 86 -17.36 -12.11 8.66
CA PRO A 86 -17.74 -12.83 9.86
C PRO A 86 -17.72 -14.33 9.59
N VAL A 87 -16.98 -15.09 10.39
CA VAL A 87 -17.02 -16.55 10.37
C VAL A 87 -18.45 -16.94 10.76
N SER A 88 -19.21 -17.50 9.83
CA SER A 88 -20.52 -18.06 10.15
C SER A 88 -20.30 -19.24 11.11
N ALA A 89 -20.89 -19.15 12.29
CA ALA A 89 -20.85 -20.18 13.32
C ALA A 89 -21.62 -21.44 12.91
#